data_AF-A0A7Y0KKR8-F1
#
_entry.id   AF-A0A7Y0KKR8-F1
#
_cell.length_a   1.000
_cell.length_b   1.000
_cell.length_c   1.000
_cell.angle_alpha   90.00
_cell.angle_beta   90.00
_cell.angle_gamma   90.00
#
_symmetry.space_group_name_H-M   'P 1'
#
loop_
_entity.id
_entity.type
_entity.pdbx_description
1 polymer ?
#
loop_
_entity_poly.entity_id
_entity_poly.type
_entity_poly.pdbx_seq_one_letter_code
_entity_poly.pdbx_strand_id
1 'polypeptide(L)' 'MATPTADLTSMALPVLARRYDCDLTEAESMLHEWSENTCIQVEDVAAWVLWEAPTLETTRAPELVSH' A
#
# COMPACT_ATOMS: atom_id res chain seq x y z
N MET A 1 5.46 22.78 -14.03
CA MET A 1 6.02 22.22 -12.79
C MET A 1 5.17 21.01 -12.45
N ALA A 2 5.56 19.82 -12.94
CA ALA A 2 4.86 18.60 -12.57
C ALA A 2 5.24 18.33 -11.11
N THR A 3 4.27 18.41 -10.20
CA THR A 3 4.41 17.82 -8.87
C THR A 3 4.90 16.39 -9.07
N PRO A 4 5.92 15.91 -8.33
CA PRO A 4 6.23 14.50 -8.34
C PRO A 4 5.04 13.82 -7.68
N THR A 5 4.05 13.43 -8.48
CA THR A 5 2.99 12.54 -8.05
C THR A 5 3.76 11.30 -7.60
N ALA A 6 3.91 11.14 -6.29
CA ALA A 6 4.56 9.97 -5.74
C ALA A 6 3.83 8.77 -6.33
N ASP A 7 4.57 7.98 -7.11
CA ASP A 7 4.08 6.83 -7.82
C ASP A 7 3.38 5.91 -6.81
N LEU A 8 2.04 5.89 -6.81
CA LEU A 8 1.23 5.16 -5.82
C LEU A 8 1.64 3.69 -5.79
N THR A 9 1.96 3.15 -6.96
CA THR A 9 2.57 1.83 -7.17
C THR A 9 3.86 1.67 -6.37
N SER A 10 4.85 2.55 -6.52
CA SER A 10 6.10 2.51 -5.74
C SER A 10 5.88 2.58 -4.23
N MET A 11 4.85 3.29 -3.75
CA MET A 11 4.51 3.32 -2.32
C MET A 11 3.80 2.04 -1.86
N ALA A 12 3.01 1.39 -2.72
CA ALA A 12 2.31 0.15 -2.41
C ALA A 12 3.23 -1.09 -2.42
N LEU A 13 4.29 -1.11 -3.24
CA LEU A 13 5.25 -2.21 -3.32
C LEU A 13 5.83 -2.67 -1.98
N PRO A 14 6.43 -1.79 -1.13
CA PRO A 14 6.98 -2.22 0.16
C PRO A 14 5.90 -2.70 1.14
N VAL A 15 4.67 -2.20 1.02
CA VAL A 15 3.53 -2.62 1.84
C VAL A 15 3.09 -4.03 1.47
N LEU A 16 2.97 -4.30 0.17
CA LEU A 16 2.69 -5.63 -0.39
C LEU A 16 3.79 -6.62 -0.04
N ALA A 17 5.05 -6.27 -0.30
CA ALA A 17 6.21 -7.09 -0.01
C ALA A 17 6.23 -7.53 1.46
N ARG A 18 5.97 -6.61 2.40
CA ARG A 18 5.88 -6.95 3.83
C ARG A 18 4.65 -7.81 4.15
N ARG A 19 3.52 -7.57 3.49
CA ARG A 19 2.25 -8.27 3.78
C ARG A 19 2.28 -9.73 3.31
N TYR A 20 2.93 -10.01 2.19
CA TYR A 20 3.00 -11.33 1.57
C TYR A 20 4.37 -12.02 1.76
N ASP A 21 5.31 -11.37 2.47
CA ASP A 21 6.68 -11.83 2.71
C ASP A 21 7.40 -12.18 1.38
N CYS A 22 7.31 -11.26 0.42
CA CYS A 22 7.87 -11.42 -0.93
C CYS A 22 8.77 -10.25 -1.32
N ASP A 23 9.58 -10.42 -2.37
CA ASP A 23 10.43 -9.38 -2.91
C ASP A 23 9.63 -8.31 -3.67
N LEU A 24 10.22 -7.12 -3.86
CA LEU A 24 9.56 -6.01 -4.56
C LEU A 24 9.16 -6.36 -6.01
N THR A 25 9.94 -7.21 -6.69
CA THR A 25 9.60 -7.70 -8.03
C THR A 25 8.35 -8.59 -8.02
N GLU A 26 8.19 -9.42 -6.99
CA GLU A 26 7.00 -10.26 -6.84
C GLU A 26 5.78 -9.40 -6.48
N ALA A 27 5.95 -8.43 -5.57
CA ALA A 27 4.92 -7.46 -5.23
C ALA A 27 4.44 -6.63 -6.45
N GLU A 28 5.34 -6.27 -7.37
CA GLU A 28 5.01 -5.59 -8.63
C GLU A 28 4.18 -6.48 -9.55
N SER A 29 4.58 -7.75 -9.69
CA SER A 29 3.83 -8.74 -10.45
C SER A 29 2.43 -8.96 -9.87
N MET A 30 2.29 -8.96 -8.54
CA MET A 30 0.99 -9.07 -7.86
C MET A 30 0.10 -7.86 -8.13
N LEU A 31 0.62 -6.64 -8.09
CA LEU A 31 -0.15 -5.43 -8.43
C LEU A 31 -0.69 -5.49 -9.87
N HIS A 32 0.15 -5.90 -10.81
CA HIS A 32 -0.24 -6.07 -12.21
C HIS A 32 -1.29 -7.17 -12.37
N GLU A 33 -1.08 -8.34 -11.76
CA GLU A 33 -2.04 -9.44 -11.81
C GLU A 33 -3.40 -9.04 -11.24
N TRP A 34 -3.42 -8.31 -10.12
CA TRP A 34 -4.65 -7.82 -9.51
C TRP A 34 -5.34 -6.79 -10.40
N SER A 35 -4.59 -5.88 -11.03
CA SER A 35 -5.11 -4.93 -12.00
C SER A 35 -5.81 -5.64 -13.17
N GLU A 36 -5.19 -6.68 -13.74
CA GLU A 36 -5.78 -7.47 -14.82
C GLU A 36 -7.00 -8.28 -14.36
N ASN A 37 -6.95 -8.88 -13.17
CA ASN A 37 -8.03 -9.70 -12.63
C ASN A 37 -9.28 -8.88 -12.30
N THR A 38 -9.07 -7.69 -11.72
CA THR A 38 -10.14 -6.79 -11.27
C THR A 38 -10.55 -5.75 -12.33
N CYS A 39 -9.81 -5.69 -13.45
CA CYS A 39 -10.05 -4.77 -14.56
C CYS A 39 -10.07 -3.29 -14.11
N ILE A 40 -9.17 -2.93 -13.20
CA ILE A 40 -8.94 -1.56 -12.75
C ILE A 40 -7.47 -1.17 -12.94
N GLN A 41 -7.18 0.13 -12.99
CA GLN A 41 -5.83 0.62 -13.16
C GLN A 41 -4.94 0.18 -12.00
N VAL A 42 -3.66 -0.09 -12.29
CA VAL A 42 -2.68 -0.48 -11.26
C VAL A 42 -2.55 0.58 -10.16
N GLU A 43 -2.79 1.85 -10.48
CA GLU A 43 -2.84 2.97 -9.54
C GLU A 43 -4.01 2.86 -8.55
N ASP A 44 -5.19 2.42 -9.00
CA ASP A 44 -6.35 2.17 -8.15
C ASP A 44 -6.12 0.96 -7.24
N VAL A 45 -5.48 -0.09 -7.75
CA VAL A 45 -5.06 -1.26 -6.94
C VAL A 45 -4.05 -0.83 -5.88
N ALA A 46 -3.05 -0.02 -6.26
CA ALA A 46 -2.05 0.50 -5.34
C ALA A 46 -2.68 1.40 -4.27
N ALA A 47 -3.64 2.26 -4.64
CA ALA A 47 -4.41 3.05 -3.70
C ALA A 47 -5.21 2.16 -2.74
N TRP A 48 -5.82 1.08 -3.22
CA TRP A 48 -6.53 0.11 -2.39
C TRP A 48 -5.59 -0.59 -1.40
N VAL A 49 -4.40 -1.01 -1.83
CA VAL A 49 -3.36 -1.60 -0.95
C VAL A 49 -2.93 -0.63 0.14
N LEU A 50 -2.72 0.64 -0.21
CA LEU A 50 -2.34 1.68 0.75
C LEU A 50 -3.48 2.02 1.71
N TRP A 51 -4.73 1.98 1.24
CA TRP A 51 -5.93 2.20 2.06
C TRP A 51 -6.22 1.04 3.01
N GLU A 52 -6.02 -0.20 2.55
CA GLU A 52 -6.11 -1.45 3.33
C GLU A 52 -4.85 -1.76 4.15
N ALA A 53 -3.89 -0.83 4.18
CA ALA A 53 -2.76 -0.85 5.10
C ALA A 53 -2.96 0.06 6.32
N PRO A 54 -4.13 0.09 7.01
CA PRO A 54 -4.19 0.82 8.25
C PRO A 54 -3.31 0.09 9.28
N THR A 55 -2.33 0.81 9.81
CA THR A 55 -1.73 0.63 11.15
C THR A 55 -0.63 -0.43 11.38
N LEU A 56 0.46 -0.43 10.59
CA LEU A 56 1.76 -0.88 11.14
C LEU A 56 2.53 0.23 11.89
N GLU A 57 1.99 1.45 11.93
CA GLU A 57 2.33 2.47 12.93
C GLU A 57 1.23 2.56 13.98
N THR A 58 1.08 1.50 14.78
CA THR A 58 0.54 1.66 16.13
C THR A 58 1.67 2.17 17.03
N THR A 59 1.59 3.43 17.49
CA THR A 59 1.91 3.86 18.88
C THR A 59 1.93 5.39 19.01
N ARG A 60 0.74 5.99 19.02
CA ARG A 60 0.44 7.00 20.04
C ARG A 60 -1.06 6.94 20.32
N ALA A 61 -1.46 5.88 21.04
CA ALA A 61 -2.61 6.02 21.91
C ALA A 61 -2.28 7.17 22.88
N PRO A 62 -3.05 8.28 22.92
CA PRO A 62 -3.09 9.03 24.16
C PRO A 62 -3.71 8.06 25.18
N GLU A 63 -2.91 7.71 26.18
CA GLU A 63 -3.35 6.88 27.28
C GLU A 63 -4.68 7.41 27.82
N LEU A 64 -5.66 6.51 27.94
CA LEU A 64 -6.75 6.68 28.88
C LEU A 64 -6.12 6.83 30.27
N VAL A 65 -6.09 8.04 30.83
CA VAL A 65 -6.12 8.20 32.28
C VAL A 65 -7.04 9.34 32.70
N SER A 66 -7.94 8.96 33.59
CA SER A 66 -9.08 9.67 34.15
C SER A 66 -8.73 10.95 34.92
N HIS A 67 -9.59 11.96 34.79
CA HIS A 67 -10.25 12.62 35.94
C HIS A 67 -11.55 13.29 35.49
#